data_AF-A0A941MXB5-F1
#
_entry.id   AF-A0A941MXB5-F1
#
_cell.length_a   1.000
_cell.length_b   1.000
_cell.length_c   1.000
_cell.angle_alpha   90.00
_cell.angle_beta   90.00
_cell.angle_gamma   90.00
#
_symmetry.space_group_name_H-M   'P 1'
#
loop_
_entity.id
_entity.type
_entity.pdbx_description
1 polymer ?
#
loop_
_entity_poly.entity_id
_entity_poly.type
_entity_poly.pdbx_seq_one_letter_code
_entity_poly.pdbx_strand_id
1 'polypeptide(L)'
;MANRAYLYSLSNWPTSFADRPETISGLSEWAYAIPFSYRVLMSGDPQLCASLVSDGFDGESADGKTRLHAISGDFDVGFARLKRFISVLRPLAASSPTLTAGLDETLAFLEVHRDRYLLLETIELDTMTTEDEAELRACVEREIAECVRAGAAIDALPADTAAAGVSLVNATRTPTPPPLDAFHGLRLDEDFDNVRGGNENPLGLEWSDVLYFELWNRAQFEANR
;
A
#
# COMPACT_ATOMS: atom_id res chain seq x y z
N MET A 1 -15.75 7.91 8.98
CA MET A 1 -14.68 7.24 8.23
C MET A 1 -14.78 7.67 6.77
N ALA A 2 -13.65 7.93 6.12
CA ALA A 2 -13.57 8.38 4.73
C ALA A 2 -13.55 7.21 3.72
N ASN A 3 -13.58 5.96 4.22
CA ASN A 3 -13.55 4.71 3.45
C ASN A 3 -12.26 4.60 2.63
N ARG A 4 -11.12 4.80 3.29
CA ARG A 4 -9.81 4.87 2.65
C ARG A 4 -8.79 3.89 3.26
N ALA A 5 -7.84 3.48 2.43
CA ALA A 5 -6.55 2.96 2.89
C ALA A 5 -5.55 4.11 3.02
N TYR A 6 -4.68 4.04 4.02
CA TYR A 6 -3.65 5.07 4.28
C TYR A 6 -2.27 4.43 4.36
N LEU A 7 -1.29 5.03 3.71
CA LEU A 7 0.09 4.58 3.66
C LEU A 7 1.01 5.61 4.32
N TYR A 8 1.91 5.13 5.17
CA TYR A 8 2.89 5.94 5.88
C TYR A 8 4.28 5.30 5.82
N SER A 9 5.32 6.11 6.04
CA SER A 9 6.66 5.63 6.43
C SER A 9 6.92 5.92 7.91
N LEU A 10 7.57 4.98 8.60
CA LEU A 10 7.78 5.01 10.05
C LEU A 10 9.21 4.61 10.44
N SER A 11 9.68 5.15 11.56
CA SER A 11 10.96 4.78 12.18
C SER A 11 10.94 3.47 12.98
N ASN A 12 9.77 3.01 13.45
CA ASN A 12 9.62 1.78 14.22
C ASN A 12 8.55 0.86 13.63
N TRP A 13 8.55 -0.38 14.12
CA TRP A 13 7.49 -1.35 13.89
C TRP A 13 6.47 -1.28 15.03
N PRO A 14 5.20 -0.89 14.78
CA PRO A 14 4.23 -0.73 15.86
C PRO A 14 3.79 -2.07 16.47
N THR A 15 4.00 -2.24 17.78
CA THR A 15 3.52 -3.42 18.52
C THR A 15 2.24 -3.17 19.32
N SER A 16 1.86 -1.91 19.52
CA SER A 16 0.62 -1.47 20.17
C SER A 16 0.25 -0.07 19.70
N PHE A 17 -0.99 0.36 19.92
CA PHE A 17 -1.44 1.73 19.59
C PHE A 17 -0.60 2.84 20.25
N ALA A 18 -0.07 2.58 21.44
CA ALA A 18 0.78 3.53 22.17
C ALA A 18 2.26 3.48 21.76
N ASP A 19 2.68 2.48 20.98
CA ASP A 19 4.06 2.29 20.50
C ASP A 19 4.33 3.16 19.27
N ARG A 20 4.27 4.48 19.50
CA ARG A 20 4.40 5.48 18.45
C ARG A 20 5.85 5.60 17.95
N PRO A 21 6.05 5.76 16.63
CA PRO A 21 7.36 6.06 16.04
C PRO A 21 7.88 7.43 16.46
N GLU A 22 9.19 7.62 16.34
CA GLU A 22 9.84 8.93 16.50
C GLU A 22 9.55 9.84 15.29
N THR A 23 9.62 9.26 14.09
CA THR A 23 9.33 9.92 12.81
C THR A 23 8.23 9.19 12.04
N ILE A 24 7.36 9.98 11.41
CA ILE A 24 6.27 9.55 10.53
C ILE A 24 6.25 10.48 9.33
N SER A 25 6.04 9.94 8.14
CA SER A 25 5.51 10.70 7.00
C SER A 25 4.27 10.03 6.46
N GLY A 26 3.23 10.83 6.14
CA GLY A 26 2.20 10.37 5.22
C GLY A 26 2.82 10.10 3.85
N LEU A 27 2.33 9.09 3.14
CA LEU A 27 2.78 8.79 1.78
C LEU A 27 1.66 8.91 0.78
N SER A 28 0.51 8.30 1.07
CA SER A 28 -0.67 8.40 0.21
C SER A 28 -1.92 7.85 0.89
N GLU A 29 -3.08 8.15 0.32
CA GLU A 29 -4.38 7.62 0.73
C GLU A 29 -5.25 7.29 -0.49
N TRP A 30 -6.00 6.18 -0.42
CA TRP A 30 -6.84 5.75 -1.54
C TRP A 30 -8.23 5.35 -1.09
N ALA A 31 -9.25 5.87 -1.78
CA ALA A 31 -10.64 5.57 -1.43
C ALA A 31 -11.08 4.22 -2.02
N TYR A 32 -11.80 3.43 -1.23
CA TYR A 32 -12.50 2.19 -1.62
C TYR A 32 -11.64 1.03 -2.14
N ALA A 33 -10.32 1.18 -2.25
CA ALA A 33 -9.43 0.15 -2.76
C ALA A 33 -8.01 0.32 -2.20
N ILE A 34 -7.20 -0.74 -2.34
CA ILE A 34 -5.76 -0.71 -2.06
C ILE A 34 -5.03 -0.83 -3.41
N PRO A 35 -4.34 0.23 -3.86
CA PRO A 35 -3.67 0.22 -5.15
C PRO A 35 -2.51 -0.76 -5.24
N PHE A 36 -2.14 -1.11 -6.47
CA PHE A 36 -1.05 -2.05 -6.71
C PHE A 36 0.31 -1.55 -6.20
N SER A 37 0.60 -0.25 -6.30
CA SER A 37 1.84 0.34 -5.77
C SER A 37 1.99 0.13 -4.27
N TYR A 38 0.90 0.22 -3.50
CA TYR A 38 0.90 -0.01 -2.05
C TYR A 38 1.25 -1.46 -1.76
N ARG A 39 0.64 -2.41 -2.48
CA ARG A 39 0.93 -3.85 -2.34
C ARG A 39 2.38 -4.17 -2.66
N VAL A 40 2.94 -3.56 -3.71
CA VAL A 40 4.36 -3.73 -4.05
C VAL A 40 5.27 -3.15 -2.96
N LEU A 41 4.98 -1.96 -2.44
CA LEU A 41 5.71 -1.36 -1.33
C LEU A 41 5.64 -2.22 -0.07
N MET A 42 4.46 -2.70 0.30
CA MET A 42 4.28 -3.55 1.49
C MET A 42 4.86 -4.96 1.32
N SER A 43 5.20 -5.39 0.10
CA SER A 43 5.74 -6.74 -0.14
C SER A 43 7.09 -7.04 0.53
N GLY A 44 7.77 -6.02 1.06
CA GLY A 44 8.99 -6.16 1.83
C GLY A 44 8.75 -6.76 3.21
N ASP A 45 8.52 -8.07 3.29
CA ASP A 45 8.19 -8.77 4.55
C ASP A 45 6.95 -8.19 5.26
N PRO A 46 5.76 -8.22 4.61
CA PRO A 46 4.54 -7.72 5.22
C PRO A 46 4.15 -8.57 6.41
N GLN A 47 3.96 -7.95 7.57
CA GLN A 47 3.42 -8.63 8.74
C GLN A 47 2.35 -7.79 9.43
N LEU A 48 1.47 -8.50 10.12
CA LEU A 48 0.42 -7.90 10.92
C LEU A 48 1.03 -7.12 12.10
N CYS A 49 0.55 -5.91 12.29
CA CYS A 49 0.97 -5.02 13.38
C CYS A 49 -0.25 -4.38 14.06
N ALA A 50 0.00 -3.60 15.11
CA ALA A 50 -1.05 -2.81 15.73
C ALA A 50 -1.38 -1.59 14.86
N SER A 51 -2.66 -1.26 14.74
CA SER A 51 -3.03 0.01 14.13
C SER A 51 -2.60 1.18 15.00
N LEU A 52 -2.24 2.28 14.33
CA LEU A 52 -1.95 3.57 14.92
C LEU A 52 -3.10 4.57 14.71
N VAL A 53 -4.10 4.24 13.89
CA VAL A 53 -5.29 5.05 13.64
C VAL A 53 -6.25 5.02 14.84
N SER A 54 -6.51 3.84 15.41
CA SER A 54 -7.38 3.71 16.59
C SER A 54 -6.96 2.54 17.49
N ASP A 55 -7.31 2.63 18.79
CA ASP A 55 -7.08 1.59 19.79
C ASP A 55 -8.31 0.69 20.05
N GLY A 56 -9.37 0.89 19.29
CA GLY A 56 -10.63 0.14 19.33
C GLY A 56 -11.77 0.91 18.67
N PHE A 57 -13.01 0.44 18.85
CA PHE A 57 -14.19 1.18 18.41
C PHE A 57 -14.67 2.19 19.46
N ASP A 58 -15.33 3.24 18.97
CA ASP A 58 -15.93 4.25 19.85
C ASP A 58 -17.00 3.62 20.76
N GLY A 59 -16.95 3.95 22.05
CA GLY A 59 -17.92 3.48 23.05
C GLY A 59 -17.57 2.15 23.73
N GLU A 60 -16.48 1.49 23.33
CA GLU A 60 -15.98 0.31 24.03
C GLU A 60 -15.31 0.66 25.37
N SER A 61 -15.44 -0.23 26.35
CA SER A 61 -14.76 -0.09 27.64
C SER A 61 -13.25 -0.28 27.48
N ALA A 62 -12.45 0.46 28.27
CA ALA A 62 -10.99 0.38 28.22
C ALA A 62 -10.41 -1.05 28.39
N ASP A 63 -11.11 -1.92 29.14
CA ASP A 63 -10.66 -3.28 29.42
C ASP A 63 -11.03 -4.32 28.35
N GLY A 64 -11.76 -3.92 27.30
CA GLY A 64 -12.34 -4.82 26.31
C GLY A 64 -12.45 -4.21 24.92
N LYS A 65 -11.51 -3.36 24.54
CA LYS A 65 -11.46 -2.77 23.20
C LYS A 65 -11.18 -3.83 22.14
N THR A 66 -11.89 -3.74 21.03
CA THR A 66 -11.65 -4.54 19.84
C THR A 66 -10.25 -4.24 19.31
N ARG A 67 -9.48 -5.29 19.02
CA ARG A 67 -8.12 -5.14 18.51
C ARG A 67 -8.15 -4.82 17.02
N LEU A 68 -7.64 -3.65 16.68
CA LEU A 68 -7.51 -3.21 15.30
C LEU A 68 -6.07 -3.41 14.80
N HIS A 69 -5.97 -3.89 13.57
CA HIS A 69 -4.72 -4.32 12.97
C HIS A 69 -4.43 -3.52 11.70
N ALA A 70 -3.13 -3.43 11.41
CA ALA A 70 -2.59 -2.84 10.18
C ALA A 70 -1.49 -3.75 9.64
N ILE A 71 -0.88 -3.36 8.52
CA ILE A 71 0.24 -4.08 7.92
C ILE A 71 1.48 -3.20 8.03
N SER A 72 2.59 -3.76 8.51
CA SER A 72 3.90 -3.13 8.46
C SER A 72 4.85 -3.94 7.59
N GLY A 73 5.85 -3.29 7.00
CA GLY A 73 6.84 -3.92 6.14
C GLY A 73 8.13 -3.10 6.07
N ASP A 74 9.20 -3.71 5.57
CA ASP A 74 10.48 -3.07 5.28
C ASP A 74 10.36 -2.15 4.05
N PHE A 75 10.65 -0.87 4.26
CA PHE A 75 10.54 0.15 3.21
C PHE A 75 11.46 -0.17 2.03
N ASP A 76 12.71 -0.52 2.31
CA ASP A 76 13.76 -0.62 1.31
C ASP A 76 13.54 -1.81 0.37
N VAL A 77 13.12 -2.94 0.92
CA VAL A 77 12.83 -4.15 0.14
C VAL A 77 11.64 -3.92 -0.79
N GLY A 78 10.56 -3.34 -0.26
CA GLY A 78 9.39 -2.98 -1.06
C GLY A 78 9.68 -1.96 -2.14
N PHE A 79 10.41 -0.90 -1.77
CA PHE A 79 10.77 0.17 -2.69
C PHE A 79 11.72 -0.30 -3.79
N ALA A 80 12.63 -1.25 -3.51
CA ALA A 80 13.46 -1.86 -4.54
C ALA A 80 12.62 -2.61 -5.59
N ARG A 81 11.57 -3.32 -5.18
CA ARG A 81 10.63 -3.95 -6.11
C ARG A 81 9.81 -2.93 -6.89
N LEU A 82 9.36 -1.85 -6.25
CA LEU A 82 8.67 -0.77 -6.95
C LEU A 82 9.58 -0.11 -7.99
N LYS A 83 10.85 0.16 -7.66
CA LYS A 83 11.86 0.67 -8.62
C LYS A 83 12.02 -0.27 -9.81
N ARG A 84 12.09 -1.58 -9.57
CA ARG A 84 12.13 -2.59 -10.64
C ARG A 84 10.87 -2.54 -11.51
N PHE A 85 9.69 -2.52 -10.90
CA PHE A 85 8.42 -2.42 -11.63
C PHE A 85 8.38 -1.17 -12.52
N ILE A 86 8.71 -0.01 -11.96
CA ILE A 86 8.77 1.27 -12.68
C ILE A 86 9.77 1.20 -13.84
N SER A 87 10.92 0.55 -13.66
CA SER A 87 11.91 0.40 -14.76
C SER A 87 11.37 -0.41 -15.94
N VAL A 88 10.50 -1.40 -15.68
CA VAL A 88 9.82 -2.21 -16.70
C VAL A 88 8.69 -1.43 -17.35
N LEU A 89 7.94 -0.63 -16.57
CA LEU A 89 6.84 0.19 -17.07
C LEU A 89 7.30 1.38 -17.89
N ARG A 90 8.42 2.01 -17.56
CA ARG A 90 8.84 3.28 -18.16
C ARG A 90 8.92 3.25 -19.70
N PRO A 91 9.48 2.23 -20.36
CA PRO A 91 9.46 2.14 -21.82
C PRO A 91 8.04 1.98 -22.39
N LEU A 92 7.14 1.32 -21.66
CA LEU A 92 5.75 1.10 -22.06
C LEU A 92 4.91 2.39 -21.93
N ALA A 93 5.24 3.23 -20.95
CA ALA A 93 4.58 4.50 -20.68
C ALA A 93 4.96 5.61 -21.66
N ALA A 94 5.88 5.38 -22.62
CA ALA A 94 6.41 6.42 -23.50
C ALA A 94 5.34 7.17 -24.33
N SER A 95 4.18 6.54 -24.59
CA SER A 95 3.04 7.18 -25.26
C SER A 95 2.00 7.76 -24.31
N SER A 96 2.22 7.70 -22.99
CA SER A 96 1.34 8.20 -21.93
C SER A 96 2.11 9.19 -21.04
N PRO A 97 2.09 10.49 -21.37
CA PRO A 97 2.79 11.51 -20.59
C PRO A 97 2.38 11.55 -19.12
N THR A 98 1.10 11.33 -18.79
CA THR A 98 0.62 11.36 -17.40
C THR A 98 1.19 10.18 -16.62
N LEU A 99 1.16 8.97 -17.19
CA LEU A 99 1.76 7.80 -16.55
C LEU A 99 3.27 8.00 -16.36
N THR A 100 3.97 8.51 -17.36
CA THR A 100 5.41 8.78 -17.26
C THR A 100 5.72 9.76 -16.12
N ALA A 101 4.96 10.86 -16.02
CA ALA A 101 5.12 11.84 -14.95
C ALA A 101 4.84 11.23 -13.57
N GLY A 102 3.75 10.45 -13.43
CA GLY A 102 3.42 9.77 -12.17
C GLY A 102 4.51 8.78 -11.73
N LEU A 103 5.13 8.05 -12.66
CA LEU A 103 6.25 7.16 -12.36
C LEU A 103 7.51 7.92 -11.87
N ASP A 104 7.80 9.09 -12.45
CA ASP A 104 8.90 9.95 -12.03
C ASP A 104 8.66 10.56 -10.64
N GLU A 105 7.46 11.11 -10.44
CA GLU A 105 7.01 11.67 -9.17
C GLU A 105 7.04 10.63 -8.04
N THR A 106 6.55 9.41 -8.32
CA THR A 106 6.59 8.29 -7.37
C THR A 106 8.00 8.06 -6.81
N LEU A 107 9.01 8.01 -7.68
CA LEU A 107 10.38 7.76 -7.25
C LEU A 107 10.95 8.93 -6.45
N ALA A 108 10.69 10.16 -6.90
CA ALA A 108 11.19 11.36 -6.23
C ALA A 108 10.58 11.54 -4.85
N PHE A 109 9.25 11.39 -4.75
CA PHE A 109 8.49 11.54 -3.51
C PHE A 109 8.92 10.49 -2.48
N LEU A 110 8.90 9.21 -2.85
CA LEU A 110 9.23 8.13 -1.91
C LEU A 110 10.68 8.20 -1.40
N GLU A 111 11.63 8.71 -2.19
CA GLU A 111 13.00 8.88 -1.72
C GLU A 111 13.12 10.00 -0.66
N VAL A 112 12.33 11.08 -0.78
CA VAL A 112 12.30 12.18 0.19
C VAL A 112 11.62 11.76 1.49
N HIS A 113 10.55 10.97 1.41
CA HIS A 113 9.75 10.54 2.57
C HIS A 113 10.12 9.14 3.08
N ARG A 114 11.31 8.65 2.71
CA ARG A 114 11.82 7.35 3.12
C ARG A 114 12.10 7.27 4.61
N ASP A 115 11.67 6.18 5.22
CA ASP A 115 12.05 5.79 6.58
C ASP A 115 12.32 4.27 6.60
N ARG A 116 12.49 3.68 7.78
CA ARG A 116 12.86 2.26 7.92
C ARG A 116 11.72 1.31 7.56
N TYR A 117 10.50 1.66 7.95
CA TYR A 117 9.32 0.81 7.79
C TYR A 117 8.22 1.55 7.03
N LEU A 118 7.30 0.76 6.49
CA LEU A 118 6.02 1.23 5.97
C LEU A 118 4.90 0.78 6.89
N LEU A 119 3.81 1.55 6.93
CA LEU A 119 2.56 1.16 7.57
C LEU A 119 1.41 1.37 6.57
N LEU A 120 0.62 0.32 6.36
CA LEU A 120 -0.62 0.36 5.59
C LEU A 120 -1.80 0.11 6.54
N GLU A 121 -2.63 1.14 6.70
CA GLU A 121 -3.87 1.10 7.47
C GLU A 121 -5.04 0.80 6.53
N THR A 122 -5.76 -0.28 6.81
CA THR A 122 -6.89 -0.78 6.01
C THR A 122 -8.23 -0.72 6.74
N ILE A 123 -8.23 -0.27 8.00
CA ILE A 123 -9.38 -0.39 8.92
C ILE A 123 -10.66 0.21 8.35
N GLU A 124 -10.61 1.39 7.73
CA GLU A 124 -11.82 2.00 7.20
C GLU A 124 -12.44 1.16 6.07
N LEU A 125 -11.64 0.38 5.34
CA LEU A 125 -12.15 -0.54 4.32
C LEU A 125 -12.67 -1.83 4.98
N ASP A 126 -11.96 -2.36 5.96
CA ASP A 126 -12.31 -3.62 6.62
C ASP A 126 -13.62 -3.49 7.42
N THR A 127 -13.81 -2.35 8.09
CA THR A 127 -15.00 -2.02 8.89
C THR A 127 -16.25 -1.78 8.04
N MET A 128 -16.11 -1.53 6.74
CA MET A 128 -17.25 -1.56 5.81
C MET A 128 -17.78 -2.98 5.58
N THR A 129 -16.98 -4.00 5.88
CA THR A 129 -17.31 -5.40 5.65
C THR A 129 -17.79 -6.09 6.92
N THR A 130 -17.16 -5.81 8.06
CA THR A 130 -17.41 -6.49 9.33
C THR A 130 -16.97 -5.65 10.52
N GLU A 131 -17.55 -5.91 11.69
CA GLU A 131 -17.14 -5.34 12.98
C GLU A 131 -16.59 -6.42 13.93
N ASP A 132 -16.57 -7.70 13.52
CA ASP A 132 -16.03 -8.79 14.32
C ASP A 132 -14.50 -8.78 14.32
N GLU A 133 -13.88 -8.86 15.50
CA GLU A 133 -12.41 -8.77 15.66
C GLU A 133 -11.67 -9.82 14.83
N ALA A 134 -12.16 -11.07 14.80
CA ALA A 134 -11.48 -12.14 14.08
C ALA A 134 -11.64 -11.98 12.56
N GLU A 135 -12.81 -11.51 12.10
CA GLU A 135 -13.03 -11.22 10.69
C GLU A 135 -12.22 -10.01 10.21
N LEU A 136 -12.11 -8.94 11.02
CA LEU A 136 -11.26 -7.78 10.75
C LEU A 136 -9.79 -8.20 10.59
N ARG A 137 -9.29 -9.01 11.53
CA ARG A 137 -7.94 -9.59 11.44
C ARG A 137 -7.77 -10.39 10.14
N ALA A 138 -8.76 -11.20 9.77
CA ALA A 138 -8.72 -11.99 8.55
C ALA A 138 -8.73 -11.11 7.29
N CYS A 139 -9.32 -9.91 7.30
CA CYS A 139 -9.22 -8.94 6.21
C CYS A 139 -7.77 -8.50 6.01
N VAL A 140 -7.10 -8.09 7.09
CA VAL A 140 -5.69 -7.68 7.07
C VAL A 140 -4.78 -8.81 6.60
N GLU A 141 -4.99 -10.04 7.09
CA GLU A 141 -4.22 -11.22 6.68
C GLU A 141 -4.40 -11.57 5.20
N ARG A 142 -5.59 -11.35 4.62
CA ARG A 142 -5.81 -11.50 3.17
C ARG A 142 -5.02 -10.45 2.40
N GLU A 143 -5.03 -9.20 2.85
CA GLU A 143 -4.29 -8.14 2.17
C GLU A 143 -2.76 -8.32 2.30
N ILE A 144 -2.26 -8.88 3.40
CA ILE A 144 -0.86 -9.33 3.51
C ILE A 144 -0.55 -10.34 2.40
N ALA A 145 -1.44 -11.31 2.15
CA ALA A 145 -1.25 -12.27 1.07
C ALA A 145 -1.22 -11.59 -0.31
N GLU A 146 -2.03 -10.55 -0.54
CA GLU A 146 -1.97 -9.73 -1.76
C GLU A 146 -0.62 -9.03 -1.91
N CYS A 147 -0.08 -8.45 -0.85
CA CYS A 147 1.23 -7.81 -0.85
C CYS A 147 2.34 -8.81 -1.21
N VAL A 148 2.31 -10.02 -0.61
CA VAL A 148 3.25 -11.10 -0.95
C VAL A 148 3.13 -11.50 -2.42
N ARG A 149 1.90 -11.66 -2.94
CA ARG A 149 1.67 -11.99 -4.35
C ARG A 149 2.19 -10.92 -5.29
N ALA A 150 1.95 -9.65 -5.00
CA ALA A 150 2.46 -8.52 -5.78
C ALA A 150 3.99 -8.53 -5.85
N GLY A 151 4.67 -8.73 -4.70
CA GLY A 151 6.13 -8.85 -4.66
C GLY A 151 6.66 -10.03 -5.48
N ALA A 152 6.04 -11.20 -5.34
CA ALA A 152 6.40 -12.40 -6.11
C ALA A 152 6.21 -12.21 -7.61
N ALA A 153 5.19 -11.45 -8.03
CA ALA A 153 4.93 -11.12 -9.43
C ALA A 153 6.07 -10.26 -10.02
N ILE A 154 6.54 -9.25 -9.28
CA ILE A 154 7.70 -8.44 -9.66
C ILE A 154 8.97 -9.29 -9.77
N ASP A 155 9.19 -10.17 -8.79
CA ASP A 155 10.38 -11.01 -8.74
C ASP A 155 10.41 -12.02 -9.89
N ALA A 156 9.24 -12.50 -10.33
CA ALA A 156 9.06 -13.45 -11.44
C ALA A 156 9.20 -12.84 -12.84
N LEU A 157 9.19 -11.49 -12.97
CA LEU A 157 9.44 -10.87 -14.26
C LEU A 157 10.84 -11.25 -14.78
N PRO A 158 11.00 -11.41 -16.11
CA PRO A 158 12.32 -11.55 -16.73
C PRO A 158 13.32 -10.47 -16.27
N ALA A 159 14.61 -10.80 -16.26
CA ALA A 159 15.67 -9.84 -15.95
C ALA A 159 15.87 -8.81 -17.07
N ASP A 160 15.65 -9.22 -18.33
CA ASP A 160 15.67 -8.32 -19.48
C ASP A 160 14.42 -7.43 -19.47
N THR A 161 14.60 -6.11 -19.50
CA THR A 161 13.52 -5.14 -19.38
C THR A 161 12.50 -5.23 -20.53
N ALA A 162 12.95 -5.52 -21.76
CA ALA A 162 12.05 -5.62 -22.90
C ALA A 162 11.18 -6.89 -22.80
N ALA A 163 11.79 -8.03 -22.48
CA ALA A 163 11.06 -9.27 -22.21
C ALA A 163 10.09 -9.13 -21.03
N ALA A 164 10.52 -8.45 -19.96
CA ALA A 164 9.67 -8.15 -18.81
C ALA A 164 8.46 -7.29 -19.19
N GLY A 165 8.66 -6.28 -20.04
CA GLY A 165 7.57 -5.45 -20.55
C GLY A 165 6.55 -6.26 -21.34
N VAL A 166 6.99 -7.20 -22.19
CA VAL A 166 6.10 -8.11 -22.92
C VAL A 166 5.33 -9.02 -21.96
N SER A 167 6.00 -9.62 -20.96
CA SER A 167 5.36 -10.45 -19.94
C SER A 167 4.31 -9.67 -19.15
N LEU A 168 4.64 -8.45 -18.72
CA LEU A 168 3.75 -7.58 -17.97
C LEU A 168 2.50 -7.21 -18.77
N VAL A 169 2.67 -6.72 -20.01
CA VAL A 169 1.53 -6.35 -20.88
C VAL A 169 0.61 -7.56 -21.11
N ASN A 170 1.17 -8.75 -21.34
CA ASN A 170 0.37 -9.95 -21.51
C ASN A 170 -0.41 -10.29 -20.22
N ALA A 171 0.25 -10.23 -19.07
CA ALA A 171 -0.36 -10.52 -17.78
C ALA A 171 -1.48 -9.54 -17.40
N THR A 172 -1.39 -8.27 -17.81
CA THR A 172 -2.48 -7.29 -17.59
C THR A 172 -3.77 -7.62 -18.34
N ARG A 173 -3.68 -8.33 -19.47
CA ARG A 173 -4.81 -8.54 -20.42
C ARG A 173 -5.35 -9.96 -20.44
N THR A 174 -4.54 -10.92 -20.02
CA THR A 174 -4.88 -12.34 -20.12
C THR A 174 -4.71 -13.00 -18.76
N PRO A 175 -5.63 -13.89 -18.35
CA PRO A 175 -5.42 -14.69 -17.15
C PRO A 175 -4.12 -15.48 -17.29
N THR A 176 -3.17 -15.22 -16.41
CA THR A 176 -1.90 -15.92 -16.33
C THR A 176 -1.86 -16.75 -15.05
N PRO A 177 -1.01 -17.79 -14.95
CA PRO A 177 -0.86 -18.50 -13.69
C PRO A 177 -0.09 -17.64 -12.66
N PRO A 178 -0.26 -17.91 -11.36
CA PRO A 178 0.55 -17.28 -10.34
C PRO A 178 2.06 -17.45 -10.57
N PRO A 179 2.89 -16.43 -10.24
CA PRO A 179 2.50 -15.18 -9.56
C PRO A 179 2.13 -14.02 -10.51
N LEU A 180 2.17 -14.22 -11.83
CA LEU A 180 1.96 -13.12 -12.79
C LEU A 180 0.49 -12.68 -12.88
N ASP A 181 -0.43 -13.48 -12.35
CA ASP A 181 -1.86 -13.15 -12.23
C ASP A 181 -2.11 -11.87 -11.41
N ALA A 182 -1.20 -11.50 -10.51
CA ALA A 182 -1.28 -10.27 -9.74
C ALA A 182 -1.29 -8.99 -10.59
N PHE A 183 -0.84 -9.05 -11.86
CA PHE A 183 -0.90 -7.90 -12.78
C PHE A 183 -2.23 -7.81 -13.55
N HIS A 184 -3.09 -8.81 -13.46
CA HIS A 184 -4.30 -8.89 -14.27
C HIS A 184 -5.24 -7.72 -13.97
N GLY A 185 -5.70 -7.04 -15.02
CA GLY A 185 -6.61 -5.91 -14.92
C GLY A 185 -5.92 -4.55 -14.67
N LEU A 186 -4.61 -4.51 -14.45
CA LEU A 186 -3.88 -3.24 -14.36
C LEU A 186 -3.93 -2.49 -15.71
N ARG A 187 -4.17 -1.18 -15.64
CA ARG A 187 -4.14 -0.30 -16.80
C ARG A 187 -2.79 0.40 -16.90
N LEU A 188 -2.18 0.33 -18.08
CA LEU A 188 -0.85 0.92 -18.39
C LEU A 188 -0.99 2.05 -19.42
N ASP A 189 -2.07 2.80 -19.33
CA ASP A 189 -2.45 3.92 -20.20
C ASP A 189 -2.84 5.13 -19.36
N GLU A 190 -3.40 6.18 -19.96
CA GLU A 190 -3.79 7.43 -19.27
C GLU A 190 -4.86 7.24 -18.17
N ASP A 191 -5.54 6.09 -18.13
CA ASP A 191 -6.60 5.78 -17.16
C ASP A 191 -6.09 4.85 -16.05
N PHE A 192 -4.77 4.77 -15.83
CA PHE A 192 -4.15 3.85 -14.88
C PHE A 192 -4.75 3.86 -13.47
N ASP A 193 -5.26 5.02 -13.04
CA ASP A 193 -5.90 5.25 -11.73
C ASP A 193 -7.37 5.67 -11.82
N ASN A 194 -7.97 5.62 -13.03
CA ASN A 194 -9.34 6.06 -13.23
C ASN A 194 -10.36 5.03 -12.68
N VAL A 195 -10.78 5.22 -11.44
CA VAL A 195 -11.79 4.37 -10.76
C VAL A 195 -13.24 4.63 -11.20
N ARG A 196 -13.52 5.73 -11.91
CA ARG A 196 -14.91 6.10 -12.30
C ARG A 196 -15.52 5.18 -13.36
N GLY A 197 -14.70 4.39 -14.05
CA GLY A 197 -15.11 3.47 -15.12
C GLY A 197 -15.24 1.99 -14.70
N GLY A 198 -15.20 1.68 -13.40
CA GLY A 198 -15.14 0.29 -12.92
C GLY A 198 -13.75 -0.33 -13.02
N ASN A 199 -12.68 0.50 -13.06
CA ASN A 199 -11.33 -0.01 -12.83
C ASN A 199 -11.19 -0.38 -11.35
N GLU A 200 -11.18 -1.68 -11.08
CA GLU A 200 -11.00 -2.23 -9.74
C GLU A 200 -9.52 -2.33 -9.32
N ASN A 201 -8.58 -2.06 -10.24
CA ASN A 201 -7.15 -2.29 -10.06
C ASN A 201 -6.32 -1.03 -10.40
N PRO A 202 -6.41 0.05 -9.60
CA PRO A 202 -5.58 1.23 -9.78
C PRO A 202 -4.09 0.92 -9.54
N LEU A 203 -3.21 1.62 -10.25
CA LEU A 203 -1.76 1.56 -9.97
C LEU A 203 -1.43 2.26 -8.65
N GLY A 204 -2.09 3.40 -8.35
CA GLY A 204 -1.88 4.22 -7.17
C GLY A 204 -0.62 5.07 -7.27
N LEU A 205 -0.56 5.97 -8.24
CA LEU A 205 0.57 6.89 -8.44
C LEU A 205 0.23 8.32 -7.98
N GLU A 206 -0.64 8.45 -6.98
CA GLU A 206 -0.94 9.71 -6.29
C GLU A 206 -0.22 9.70 -4.94
N TRP A 207 0.53 10.74 -4.61
CA TRP A 207 1.34 10.81 -3.39
C TRP A 207 1.15 12.15 -2.69
N SER A 208 1.07 12.12 -1.36
CA SER A 208 0.91 13.30 -0.51
C SER A 208 1.35 12.96 0.91
N ASP A 209 2.10 13.86 1.54
CA ASP A 209 2.46 13.77 2.95
C ASP A 209 1.36 14.31 3.87
N VAL A 210 0.38 14.99 3.29
CA VAL A 210 -0.85 15.45 3.95
C VAL A 210 -1.97 14.47 3.62
N LEU A 211 -2.46 13.76 4.65
CA LEU A 211 -3.53 12.77 4.54
C LEU A 211 -4.76 13.23 5.33
N TYR A 212 -5.93 12.68 5.00
CA TYR A 212 -7.17 12.91 5.75
C TYR A 212 -7.04 12.43 7.21
N PHE A 213 -6.28 11.35 7.42
CA PHE A 213 -5.93 10.88 8.77
C PHE A 213 -4.43 11.11 9.02
N GLU A 214 -4.10 12.06 9.87
CA GLU A 214 -2.71 12.28 10.29
C GLU A 214 -2.40 11.44 11.54
N LEU A 215 -1.23 10.78 11.55
CA LEU A 215 -0.74 10.08 12.73
C LEU A 215 0.15 10.99 13.57
N TRP A 216 0.01 10.88 14.89
CA TRP A 216 0.96 11.49 15.82
C TRP A 216 2.20 10.63 15.98
N ASN A 217 3.37 11.27 15.88
CA ASN A 217 4.61 10.69 16.38
C ASN A 217 4.60 10.60 17.90
N ARG A 218 5.64 9.99 18.49
CA ARG A 218 5.74 9.75 19.93
C ARG A 218 5.58 11.02 20.76
N ALA A 219 6.33 12.07 20.43
CA ALA A 219 6.29 13.33 21.16
C ALA A 219 4.89 13.98 21.09
N GLN A 220 4.25 13.97 19.92
CA GLN A 220 2.90 14.49 19.73
C GLN A 220 1.87 13.66 20.51
N PHE A 221 1.98 12.33 20.47
CA PHE A 221 1.06 11.43 21.17
C PHE A 221 1.16 11.59 22.70
N GLU A 222 2.37 11.65 23.25
CA GLU A 222 2.59 11.88 24.67
C GLU A 222 2.07 13.25 25.15
N ALA A 223 2.17 14.28 24.31
CA ALA A 223 1.67 15.60 24.63
C ALA A 223 0.12 15.71 24.62
N ASN A 224 -0.57 14.77 23.98
CA ASN A 224 -2.03 14.78 23.79
C ASN A 224 -2.74 13.59 24.47
N ARG A 225 -2.04 12.86 25.34
CA ARG A 225 -2.58 11.71 26.07
C ARG A 225 -3.27 12.11 27.38
#